data_AF-A0A5K0W6H4-F1
#
_entry.id   AF-A0A5K0W6H4-F1
#
_cell.length_a   1.000
_cell.length_b   1.000
_cell.length_c   1.000
_cell.angle_alpha   90.00
_cell.angle_beta   90.00
_cell.angle_gamma   90.00
#
_symmetry.space_group_name_H-M   'P 1'
#
loop_
_entity.id
_entity.type
_entity.pdbx_description
1 polymer ?
#
loop_
_entity_poly.entity_id
_entity_poly.type
_entity_poly.pdbx_seq_one_letter_code
_entity_poly.pdbx_strand_id
1 'polypeptide(L)' 'QSKANVGVRSIIYVIQKAEKKWWSRLVKQEGKPPAFLKVDWDKWVDEDDEK' A
#
# COMPACT_ATOMS: atom_id res chain seq x y z
N GLN A 1 -4.41 -4.92 -12.51
CA GLN A 1 -5.66 -5.40 -11.90
C GLN A 1 -5.47 -5.46 -10.38
N SER A 2 -6.50 -5.16 -9.60
CA SER A 2 -6.47 -5.36 -8.14
C SER A 2 -6.66 -6.85 -7.82
N LYS A 3 -5.88 -7.38 -6.87
CA LYS A 3 -5.88 -8.80 -6.47
C LYS A 3 -5.93 -8.91 -4.95
N ALA A 4 -6.78 -9.79 -4.43
CA ALA A 4 -6.79 -10.16 -3.03
C ALA A 4 -6.22 -11.58 -2.88
N ASN A 5 -5.33 -11.78 -1.93
CA ASN A 5 -4.77 -13.07 -1.57
C ASN A 5 -5.04 -13.32 -0.10
N VAL A 6 -6.00 -14.20 0.18
CA VAL A 6 -6.42 -14.54 1.54
C VAL A 6 -5.69 -15.81 1.94
N GLY A 7 -4.64 -15.68 2.72
CA GLY A 7 -3.93 -16.79 3.33
C GLY A 7 -4.46 -17.10 4.74
N VAL A 8 -4.10 -18.26 5.26
CA VAL A 8 -4.52 -18.72 6.60
C VAL A 8 -3.93 -17.86 7.72
N ARG A 9 -2.76 -17.24 7.48
CA ARG A 9 -2.00 -16.43 8.46
C ARG A 9 -2.02 -14.93 8.16
N SER A 10 -2.31 -14.54 6.92
CA SER A 10 -2.24 -13.15 6.47
C SER A 10 -3.12 -12.93 5.25
N ILE A 11 -3.68 -11.74 5.14
CA ILE A 11 -4.44 -11.30 3.97
C ILE A 11 -3.64 -10.20 3.28
N ILE A 12 -3.36 -10.38 2.00
CA ILE A 12 -2.58 -9.44 1.18
C ILE A 12 -3.50 -8.87 0.10
N TYR A 13 -3.59 -7.55 0.05
CA TYR A 13 -4.30 -6.84 -1.01
C TYR A 13 -3.31 -6.10 -1.90
N VAL A 14 -3.35 -6.40 -3.20
CA VAL A 14 -2.64 -5.64 -4.23
C VAL A 14 -3.68 -4.80 -4.94
N ILE A 15 -3.60 -3.48 -4.81
CA ILE A 15 -4.57 -2.56 -5.39
C ILE A 15 -3.90 -1.86 -6.57
N GLN A 16 -4.53 -1.91 -7.74
CA GLN A 16 -4.08 -1.09 -8.86
C GLN A 16 -4.48 0.36 -8.58
N LYS A 17 -3.49 1.26 -8.46
CA LYS A 17 -3.73 2.71 -8.35
C LYS A 17 -4.58 3.16 -9.55
N ALA A 18 -5.61 3.96 -9.28
CA ALA A 18 -6.47 4.51 -10.33
C ALA A 18 -5.74 5.53 -11.21
N GLU A 19 -4.78 6.24 -10.62
CA GLU A 19 -3.92 7.21 -11.29
C GLU A 19 -2.47 6.76 -11.16
N LYS A 20 -1.67 6.85 -12.23
CA LYS A 20 -0.19 6.73 -12.18
C LYS A 20 0.41 7.98 -11.54
N LYS A 21 0.05 8.23 -10.29
CA LYS A 21 0.57 9.33 -9.48
C LYS A 21 1.05 8.78 -8.15
N TRP A 22 2.13 9.35 -7.64
CA TRP A 22 2.60 9.04 -6.31
C TRP A 22 1.55 9.42 -5.25
N TRP A 23 1.25 8.50 -4.35
CA TRP A 23 0.35 8.74 -3.22
C TRP A 23 1.20 8.93 -1.97
N SER A 24 1.29 10.17 -1.47
CA SER A 24 2.04 10.47 -0.24
C SER A 24 1.46 9.79 1.02
N ARG A 25 0.22 9.29 0.94
CA ARG A 25 -0.47 8.56 2.00
C ARG A 25 -1.52 7.61 1.43
N LEU A 26 -1.68 6.46 2.08
CA LEU A 26 -2.76 5.51 1.76
C LEU A 26 -4.12 5.97 2.31
N VAL A 27 -4.13 6.72 3.40
CA VAL A 27 -5.36 7.10 4.12
C VAL A 27 -5.73 8.54 3.82
N LYS A 28 -7.02 8.81 3.56
CA LYS A 28 -7.55 10.17 3.30
C LYS A 28 -7.63 11.04 4.57
N GLN A 29 -7.65 10.44 5.76
CA GLN A 29 -7.62 11.14 7.03
C GLN A 29 -6.27 11.84 7.22
N GLU A 30 -6.32 13.13 7.51
CA GLU A 30 -5.16 13.94 7.86
C GLU A 30 -4.96 13.84 9.38
N GLY A 31 -3.92 13.16 9.84
CA GLY A 31 -3.67 12.96 11.27
C GLY A 31 -2.67 11.85 11.58
N LYS A 32 -2.58 11.45 12.85
CA LYS A 32 -1.75 10.31 13.25
C LYS A 32 -2.24 9.05 12.56
N PRO A 33 -1.35 8.29 11.89
CA PRO A 33 -1.74 7.02 11.31
C PRO A 33 -2.29 6.10 12.42
N PRO A 34 -3.31 5.27 12.13
CA PRO A 34 -3.80 4.30 13.09
C PRO A 34 -2.64 3.42 13.58
N ALA A 35 -2.57 3.10 14.87
CA ALA A 35 -1.44 2.36 15.45
C ALA A 35 -1.20 0.97 14.82
N PHE A 36 -2.20 0.44 14.12
CA PHE A 36 -2.13 -0.82 13.39
C PHE A 36 -1.57 -0.69 11.96
N LEU A 37 -1.38 0.52 11.45
CA LEU A 37 -0.82 0.75 10.12
C LEU A 37 0.70 0.86 10.22
N LYS A 38 1.41 -0.10 9.64
CA LYS A 38 2.86 -0.08 9.49
C LYS A 38 3.22 -0.08 8.01
N VAL A 39 4.34 0.56 7.68
CA VAL A 39 4.92 0.50 6.34
C VAL A 39 5.47 -0.91 6.13
N ASP A 40 5.15 -1.51 4.99
CA ASP A 40 5.72 -2.78 4.57
C ASP A 40 7.02 -2.51 3.80
N TRP A 41 8.16 -2.66 4.49
CA TRP A 41 9.48 -2.44 3.91
C TRP A 41 9.94 -3.55 2.95
N ASP A 42 9.31 -4.73 2.95
CA ASP A 42 9.62 -5.82 2.01
C ASP A 42 9.08 -5.52 0.61
N LYS A 43 7.99 -4.75 0.54
CA LYS A 43 7.29 -4.37 -0.70
C LYS A 43 7.40 -2.89 -1.04
N TRP A 44 8.10 -2.12 -0.22
CA TRP A 44 8.30 -0.70 -0.48
C TRP A 44 9.31 -0.53 -1.61
N VAL A 45 8.94 0.31 -2.57
CA VAL A 45 9.73 0.62 -3.76
C VAL A 45 9.83 2.14 -3.83
N ASP A 46 11.03 2.64 -4.05
CA ASP A 46 11.29 4.07 -4.24
C ASP A 46 10.78 4.55 -5.61
N GLU A 47 10.50 5.86 -5.74
CA GLU A 47 10.01 6.49 -6.99
C GLU A 47 10.92 6.20 -8.21
N ASP A 48 12.21 5.95 -8.01
CA ASP A 48 13.19 5.66 -9.08
C ASP A 48 13.20 4.20 -9.56
N ASP A 49 12.62 3.26 -8.80
CA ASP A 49 12.51 1.85 -9.17
C ASP A 49 11.21 1.55 -9.95
N GLU A 50 10.31 2.53 -10.10
CA GLU A 50 9.07 2.45 -10.89
C GLU A 50 9.36 2.70 -12.39
N LYS A 51 10.10 1.79 -13.06
CA LYS A 51 10.33 1.80 -14.53
C LYS A 51 9.15 1.26 -15.34
#